data_AF-A0AAE2R9J2-F1
#
_entry.id   AF-A0AAE2R9J2-F1
#
_cell.length_a   1.000
_cell.length_b   1.000
_cell.length_c   1.000
_cell.angle_alpha   90.00
_cell.angle_beta   90.00
_cell.angle_gamma   90.00
#
_symmetry.space_group_name_H-M   'P 1'
#
loop_
_entity.id
_entity.type
_entity.pdbx_description
1 polymer ?
#
loop_
_entity_poly.entity_id
_entity_poly.type
_entity_poly.pdbx_seq_one_letter_code
_entity_poly.pdbx_strand_id
1 'polypeptide(L)' 'MPRCSHSSPSPERGVDASVIAAASQKEIPIRRYGTPQEFGEVVAFLASDEASYVTGIAMPVDGGLSRAML' A
#
# COMPACT_ATOMS: atom_id res chain seq x y z
N MET A 1 -19.28 10.00 15.23
CA MET A 1 -18.41 9.66 14.09
C MET A 1 -16.98 10.04 14.45
N PRO A 2 -16.15 9.15 15.03
CA PRO A 2 -14.77 9.49 15.38
C PRO A 2 -13.95 9.61 14.10
N ARG A 3 -13.39 10.80 13.86
CA ARG A 3 -12.48 11.05 12.74
C ARG A 3 -11.25 10.17 12.88
N CYS A 4 -10.92 9.38 11.85
CA CYS A 4 -9.62 8.75 11.75
C CYS A 4 -8.54 9.84 11.82
N SER A 5 -7.80 9.88 12.93
CA SER A 5 -6.62 10.71 13.11
C SER A 5 -5.57 10.23 12.13
N HIS A 6 -5.56 10.80 10.92
CA HIS A 6 -4.43 10.68 10.02
C HIS A 6 -3.29 11.42 10.72
N SER A 7 -2.48 10.67 11.46
CA SER A 7 -1.27 11.16 12.08
C SER A 7 -0.32 11.57 10.95
N SER A 8 -0.37 12.86 10.60
CA SER A 8 0.63 13.50 9.75
C SER A 8 2.01 13.30 10.38
N PRO A 9 3.02 12.87 9.62
CA PRO A 9 4.36 12.70 10.17
C PRO A 9 4.92 14.07 10.60
N SER A 10 5.50 14.12 11.80
CA SER A 10 6.09 15.31 12.44
C SER A 10 7.21 15.94 11.60
N PRO A 11 7.31 17.29 11.53
CA PRO A 11 8.30 17.97 10.70
C PRO A 11 9.58 18.25 11.51
N GLU A 12 10.50 17.29 11.61
CA GLU A 12 11.77 17.51 12.35
C GLU A 12 13.03 17.23 11.50
N ARG A 13 12.91 16.99 10.19
CA ARG A 13 14.06 17.03 9.27
C ARG A 13 13.64 17.66 7.94
N GLY A 14 14.26 18.78 7.58
CA GLY A 14 14.09 19.46 6.29
C GLY A 14 14.69 18.64 5.14
N VAL A 15 14.13 17.47 4.89
CA VAL A 15 14.49 16.57 3.79
C VAL A 15 13.43 16.74 2.73
N ASP A 16 13.89 16.99 1.50
CA ASP A 16 13.01 17.14 0.34
C ASP A 16 12.13 15.90 0.16
N ALA A 17 10.85 16.10 -0.14
CA ALA A 17 9.88 15.02 -0.27
C ALA A 17 10.27 13.99 -1.35
N SER A 18 10.98 14.41 -2.40
CA SER A 18 11.48 13.50 -3.44
C SER A 18 12.56 12.56 -2.91
N VAL A 19 13.41 13.03 -1.99
CA VAL A 19 14.45 12.22 -1.35
C VAL A 19 13.82 11.15 -0.47
N ILE A 20 12.77 11.50 0.27
CA ILE A 20 12.00 10.55 1.08
C ILE A 20 11.31 9.52 0.18
N ALA A 21 10.63 9.97 -0.88
CA ALA A 21 9.94 9.09 -1.81
C ALA A 21 10.90 8.10 -2.48
N ALA A 22 12.07 8.57 -2.93
CA ALA A 22 13.09 7.73 -3.53
C ALA A 22 13.68 6.71 -2.54
N ALA A 23 13.84 7.08 -1.27
CA ALA A 23 14.29 6.16 -0.22
C ALA A 23 13.25 5.06 0.03
N SER A 24 11.98 5.41 0.20
CA SER A 24 10.89 4.46 0.41
C SER A 24 10.70 3.50 -0.76
N GLN A 25 10.78 3.99 -2.01
CA GLN A 25 10.69 3.13 -3.20
C GLN A 25 11.81 2.09 -3.27
N LYS A 26 12.99 2.37 -2.71
CA LYS A 26 14.09 1.39 -2.67
C LYS A 26 13.79 0.21 -1.74
N GLU A 27 12.94 0.38 -0.74
CA GLU A 27 12.57 -0.69 0.19
C GLU A 27 11.54 -1.65 -0.43
N ILE A 28 10.76 -1.18 -1.40
CA ILE A 28 9.82 -2.00 -2.16
C ILE A 28 10.59 -2.88 -3.15
N PRO A 29 10.42 -4.22 -3.14
CA PRO A 29 11.12 -5.11 -4.07
C PRO A 29 10.97 -4.76 -5.54
N ILE A 30 9.77 -4.35 -5.98
CA ILE A 30 9.50 -3.90 -7.36
C ILE A 30 9.98 -2.46 -7.66
N ARG A 31 10.59 -1.78 -6.68
CA ARG A 31 11.26 -0.47 -6.80
C ARG A 31 10.38 0.70 -7.26
N ARG A 32 9.07 0.61 -7.09
CA ARG A 32 8.13 1.68 -7.40
C ARG A 32 6.93 1.64 -6.49
N TYR A 33 6.21 2.74 -6.42
CA TYR A 33 4.86 2.72 -5.87
C TYR A 33 3.89 2.03 -6.82
N GLY A 34 2.88 1.40 -6.23
CA GLY A 34 1.68 1.00 -6.95
C GLY A 34 0.90 2.23 -7.42
N THR A 35 0.16 2.06 -8.49
CA THR A 35 -0.83 3.03 -8.95
C THR A 35 -2.18 2.76 -8.28
N PRO A 36 -3.06 3.77 -8.15
CA PRO A 36 -4.42 3.57 -7.66
C PRO A 36 -5.20 2.54 -8.48
N GLN A 37 -4.93 2.45 -9.78
CA GLN A 37 -5.54 1.49 -10.68
C GLN A 37 -5.16 0.06 -10.30
N GLU A 38 -3.87 -0.22 -10.06
CA GLU A 38 -3.43 -1.56 -9.65
C GLU A 38 -4.08 -2.04 -8.36
N PHE A 39 -4.28 -1.12 -7.39
CA PHE A 39 -5.03 -1.43 -6.19
C PHE A 39 -6.52 -1.67 -6.49
N GLY A 40 -7.11 -0.81 -7.33
CA GLY A 40 -8.50 -0.90 -7.76
C GLY A 40 -8.85 -2.22 -8.45
N GLU A 41 -7.97 -2.74 -9.31
CA GLU A 41 -8.18 -4.03 -9.99
C GLU A 41 -8.28 -5.19 -8.99
N VAL A 42 -7.45 -5.19 -7.94
CA VAL A 42 -7.53 -6.22 -6.88
C VAL A 42 -8.84 -6.12 -6.12
N VAL A 43 -9.27 -4.89 -5.79
CA VAL A 43 -10.57 -4.66 -5.14
C VAL A 43 -11.72 -5.10 -6.04
N ALA A 44 -11.65 -4.80 -7.35
CA ALA A 44 -12.66 -5.20 -8.32
C ALA A 44 -12.79 -6.73 -8.41
N PHE A 45 -11.66 -7.46 -8.43
CA PHE A 45 -11.66 -8.91 -8.34
C PHE A 45 -12.30 -9.41 -7.04
N LEU A 46 -11.92 -8.86 -5.88
CA LEU A 46 -12.49 -9.29 -4.60
C LEU A 46 -13.99 -9.01 -4.48
N ALA A 47 -14.50 -8.03 -5.22
CA ALA A 47 -15.92 -7.68 -5.27
C ALA A 47 -16.70 -8.46 -6.35
N SER A 48 -16.02 -9.26 -7.18
CA SER A 48 -16.65 -9.98 -8.28
C SER A 48 -17.07 -11.40 -7.91
N ASP A 49 -17.88 -12.04 -8.77
CA ASP A 49 -18.37 -13.40 -8.55
C ASP A 49 -17.22 -14.43 -8.58
N GLU A 50 -16.12 -14.12 -9.28
CA GLU A 50 -14.92 -14.94 -9.33
C GLU A 50 -14.26 -15.12 -7.95
N ALA A 51 -14.46 -14.18 -7.03
CA ALA A 51 -13.98 -14.26 -5.65
C ALA A 51 -15.01 -14.87 -4.67
N SER A 52 -16.06 -15.54 -5.17
CA SER A 52 -17.19 -16.06 -4.35
C SER A 52 -16.82 -16.98 -3.17
N TYR A 53 -15.61 -17.55 -3.16
CA TYR A 53 -15.10 -18.38 -2.05
C TYR A 53 -13.88 -17.80 -1.32
N VAL A 54 -13.52 -16.54 -1.62
CA VAL A 54 -12.39 -15.84 -0.98
C VAL A 54 -12.94 -14.97 0.14
N THR A 55 -12.67 -15.36 1.39
CA THR A 55 -13.12 -14.60 2.57
C THR A 55 -12.16 -14.79 3.74
N GLY A 56 -12.15 -13.84 4.68
CA GLY A 56 -11.38 -13.94 5.93
C GLY A 56 -9.86 -13.74 5.78
N ILE A 57 -9.39 -13.19 4.66
CA ILE A 57 -7.97 -12.95 4.40
C ILE A 57 -7.64 -11.45 4.33
N ALA A 58 -6.37 -11.13 4.59
CA ALA A 58 -5.77 -9.85 4.21
C ALA A 58 -4.88 -10.08 2.99
N MET A 59 -5.22 -9.45 1.86
CA MET A 59 -4.45 -9.55 0.62
C MET A 59 -3.52 -8.33 0.48
N PRO A 60 -2.19 -8.47 0.57
CA PRO A 60 -1.28 -7.35 0.41
C PRO A 60 -1.17 -6.94 -1.05
N VAL A 61 -1.23 -5.63 -1.30
CA VAL A 61 -1.03 -5.02 -2.63
C VAL A 61 0.04 -3.93 -2.49
N ASP A 62 1.28 -4.36 -2.20
CA ASP A 62 2.35 -3.46 -1.77
C ASP A 62 3.67 -3.65 -2.53
N GLY A 63 3.67 -4.46 -3.60
CA GLY A 63 4.88 -4.72 -4.39
C GLY A 63 5.95 -5.55 -3.67
N GLY A 64 5.56 -6.29 -2.62
CA GLY A 64 6.44 -7.16 -1.84
C GLY A 64 7.05 -6.50 -0.61
N LEU A 65 6.51 -5.36 -0.17
CA LEU A 65 7.02 -4.63 0.99
C LEU A 65 6.84 -5.43 2.29
N SER A 66 5.71 -6.14 2.41
CA SER A 66 5.40 -6.99 3.56
C SER A 66 6.31 -8.23 3.59
N ARG A 67 7.22 -8.27 4.57
CA ARG A 67 8.20 -9.38 4.75
C ARG A 67 7.61 -10.67 5.33
N ALA A 68 6.38 -10.63 5.86
CA ALA A 68 5.79 -11.70 6.65
C ALA A 68 4.98 -12.73 5.85
N MET A 69 4.92 -12.61 4.52
CA MET A 69 4.14 -13.52 3.65
C MET A 69 5.00 -14.49 2.84
N LEU A 70 6.27 -14.70 3.24
CA LEU A 70 7.20 -15.69 2.69
C LEU A 70 7.50 -16.78 3.72
#